data_AF-A0A4R9FLE2-F1
#
_entry.id   AF-A0A4R9FLE2-F1
#
_cell.length_a   1.000
_cell.length_b   1.000
_cell.length_c   1.000
_cell.angle_alpha   90.00
_cell.angle_beta   90.00
_cell.angle_gamma   90.00
#
_symmetry.space_group_name_H-M   'P 1'
#
loop_
_entity.id
_entity.type
_entity.pdbx_description
1 polymer ?
#
loop_
_entity_poly.entity_id
_entity_poly.type
_entity_poly.pdbx_seq_one_letter_code
_entity_poly.pdbx_strand_id
1 'polypeptide(L)'
;MKKFKKIALLFSIILISVIAFNVWASLRFRIISKGQPHQTGIKNPYEKTTKIKWAKTAIHLHTNEIWYTPLRNSPEEILEIYGNFGTKILSFTDYGTITKVDSKNPVLIPGYEWGRNLKKRHLTILGTEKVEPDYFPLYSSLENIQWEINAQKEKGAFVVINHPTLYNGFTLSELERLSGYDAIEVLSPYGDISKYWDELLSQGIHSFCMSGDDLHYLPKAEYVKIQSKTHGLRETLTLLFAEKGEALMRYILLNTDSYSQEDILKALKSGNYACVRKLKRNLDDPKLKSFSLKNGNEVSFEFEETPFFVEFIGVDGQVLHSIVNQKSGSYKAKPRDFYVRIQALFPTAYVFSNPFYVNSNE
;
A
#
# COMPACT_ATOMS: atom_id res chain seq x y z
N MET A 1 -19.79 31.65 -34.96
CA MET A 1 -18.52 31.15 -35.56
C MET A 1 -17.25 31.79 -34.98
N LYS A 2 -17.05 33.12 -34.97
CA LYS A 2 -15.80 33.74 -34.45
C LYS A 2 -15.51 33.47 -32.96
N LYS A 3 -16.53 33.49 -32.08
CA LYS A 3 -16.39 33.15 -30.64
C LYS A 3 -15.98 31.69 -30.43
N PHE A 4 -16.61 30.76 -31.15
CA PHE A 4 -16.28 29.34 -31.11
C PHE A 4 -14.84 29.06 -31.57
N LYS A 5 -14.38 29.71 -32.65
CA LYS A 5 -12.98 29.63 -33.10
C LYS A 5 -11.99 30.16 -32.06
N LYS A 6 -12.33 31.24 -31.34
CA LYS A 6 -11.49 31.77 -30.25
C LYS A 6 -11.41 30.82 -29.06
N ILE A 7 -12.53 30.21 -28.66
CA ILE A 7 -12.58 29.22 -27.58
C ILE A 7 -11.79 27.97 -27.96
N ALA A 8 -11.98 27.45 -29.18
CA ALA A 8 -11.23 26.30 -29.68
C ALA A 8 -9.72 26.59 -29.74
N LEU A 9 -9.33 27.78 -30.21
CA LEU A 9 -7.92 28.20 -30.22
C LEU A 9 -7.33 28.26 -28.80
N LEU A 10 -8.06 28.85 -27.85
CA LEU A 10 -7.63 28.92 -26.45
C LEU A 10 -7.45 27.52 -25.85
N PHE A 11 -8.42 26.63 -26.08
CA PHE A 11 -8.33 25.25 -25.62
C PHE A 11 -7.13 24.52 -26.24
N SER A 12 -6.89 24.69 -27.54
CA SER A 12 -5.72 24.12 -28.20
C SER A 12 -4.41 24.65 -27.64
N ILE A 13 -4.31 25.96 -27.34
CA ILE A 13 -3.11 26.55 -26.72
C ILE A 13 -2.88 25.93 -25.35
N ILE A 14 -3.90 25.84 -24.50
CA ILE A 14 -3.79 25.23 -23.16
C ILE A 14 -3.34 23.78 -23.29
N LEU A 15 -3.96 23.00 -24.19
CA LEU A 15 -3.59 21.60 -24.40
C LEU A 15 -2.13 21.46 -24.86
N ILE A 16 -1.70 22.26 -25.84
CA ILE A 16 -0.31 22.27 -26.32
C ILE A 16 0.64 22.65 -25.18
N SER A 17 0.30 23.63 -24.35
CA SER A 17 1.11 24.03 -23.19
C SER A 17 1.24 22.91 -22.16
N VAL A 18 0.15 22.18 -21.86
CA VAL A 18 0.18 21.03 -20.93
C VAL A 18 1.03 19.89 -21.51
N ILE A 19 0.90 19.59 -22.80
CA ILE A 19 1.73 18.59 -23.48
C ILE A 19 3.21 19.01 -23.47
N ALA A 20 3.51 20.24 -23.86
CA ALA A 20 4.87 20.77 -23.88
C ALA A 20 5.50 20.75 -22.48
N PHE A 21 4.73 21.11 -21.45
CA PHE A 21 5.16 21.01 -20.06
C PHE A 21 5.44 19.57 -19.64
N ASN A 22 4.53 18.63 -19.94
CA ASN A 22 4.74 17.21 -19.60
C ASN A 22 5.98 16.63 -20.32
N VAL A 23 6.21 16.97 -21.60
CA VAL A 23 7.42 16.56 -22.34
C VAL A 23 8.69 17.16 -21.72
N TRP A 24 8.69 18.47 -21.45
CA TRP A 24 9.81 19.14 -20.80
C TRP A 24 10.13 18.52 -19.44
N ALA A 25 9.11 18.31 -18.60
CA ALA A 25 9.26 17.72 -17.28
C ALA A 25 9.78 16.27 -17.37
N SER A 26 9.24 15.48 -18.30
CA SER A 26 9.67 14.10 -18.56
C SER A 26 11.15 14.00 -18.93
N LEU A 27 11.68 14.99 -19.64
CA LEU A 27 13.11 15.06 -20.01
C LEU A 27 13.98 15.59 -18.86
N ARG A 28 13.44 16.52 -18.05
CA ARG A 28 14.17 17.18 -16.96
C ARG A 28 14.31 16.33 -15.70
N PHE A 29 13.25 15.59 -15.35
CA PHE A 29 13.08 14.87 -14.10
C PHE A 29 13.02 13.36 -14.36
N ARG A 30 14.16 12.79 -14.73
CA ARG A 30 14.27 11.37 -15.08
C ARG A 30 15.59 10.80 -14.61
N ILE A 31 15.59 9.52 -14.26
CA ILE A 31 16.80 8.75 -14.00
C ILE A 31 16.96 7.74 -15.13
N ILE A 32 17.99 7.96 -15.96
CA ILE A 32 18.39 7.03 -17.01
C ILE A 32 19.35 6.03 -16.36
N SER A 33 18.81 5.05 -15.66
CA SER A 33 19.57 3.89 -15.21
C SER A 33 18.89 2.63 -15.74
N LYS A 34 19.70 1.61 -16.04
CA LYS A 34 19.18 0.24 -16.07
C LYS A 34 18.93 -0.12 -14.61
N GLY A 35 17.69 -0.50 -14.27
CA GLY A 35 17.32 -0.93 -12.91
C GLY A 35 18.42 -1.83 -12.37
N GLN A 36 19.09 -1.38 -11.32
CA GLN A 36 20.05 -2.24 -10.64
C GLN A 36 19.27 -2.94 -9.52
N PRO A 37 19.54 -4.22 -9.24
CA PRO A 37 19.12 -4.82 -7.98
C PRO A 37 19.77 -3.95 -6.88
N HIS A 38 18.96 -3.26 -6.06
CA HIS A 38 19.48 -2.15 -5.27
C HIS A 38 18.98 -2.05 -3.83
N GLN A 39 18.67 -3.17 -3.21
CA GLN A 39 18.60 -3.21 -1.76
C GLN A 39 19.26 -4.49 -1.26
N THR A 40 19.77 -4.48 -0.03
CA THR A 40 20.03 -5.70 0.71
C THR A 40 18.75 -6.00 1.48
N GLY A 41 18.12 -7.14 1.21
CA GLY A 41 16.91 -7.55 1.92
C GLY A 41 17.12 -7.60 3.45
N ILE A 42 16.07 -7.32 4.23
CA ILE A 42 16.16 -7.41 5.71
C ILE A 42 16.10 -8.86 6.16
N LYS A 43 17.21 -9.38 6.69
CA LYS A 43 17.33 -10.76 7.17
C LYS A 43 16.13 -11.23 8.00
N ASN A 44 15.71 -10.45 8.99
CA ASN A 44 14.55 -10.73 9.82
C ASN A 44 13.72 -9.46 10.10
N PRO A 45 12.62 -9.23 9.38
CA PRO A 45 11.75 -8.07 9.60
C PRO A 45 11.10 -8.02 11.00
N TYR A 46 11.05 -9.16 11.70
CA TYR A 46 10.38 -9.36 12.97
C TYR A 46 11.35 -9.54 14.15
N GLU A 47 12.65 -9.22 13.96
CA GLU A 47 13.67 -9.35 15.00
C GLU A 47 13.38 -8.49 16.22
N LYS A 48 12.91 -7.26 15.98
CA LYS A 48 12.62 -6.31 17.05
C LYS A 48 11.33 -6.70 17.75
N THR A 49 11.44 -7.00 19.05
CA THR A 49 10.28 -7.07 19.93
C THR A 49 9.78 -5.66 20.23
N THR A 50 8.49 -5.42 20.03
CA THR A 50 7.84 -4.14 20.26
C THR A 50 6.79 -4.21 21.36
N LYS A 51 6.44 -3.05 21.93
CA LYS A 51 5.42 -2.94 22.99
C LYS A 51 4.00 -3.14 22.47
N ILE A 52 3.71 -2.59 21.29
CA ILE A 52 2.42 -2.74 20.62
C ILE A 52 2.61 -3.78 19.51
N LYS A 53 1.76 -4.81 19.52
CA LYS A 53 1.79 -5.87 18.52
C LYS A 53 0.51 -5.84 17.70
N TRP A 54 0.65 -6.11 16.41
CA TRP A 54 -0.46 -6.31 15.48
C TRP A 54 -1.50 -5.19 15.52
N ALA A 55 -1.05 -3.93 15.63
CA ALA A 55 -1.92 -2.77 15.54
C ALA A 55 -2.51 -2.71 14.12
N LYS A 56 -3.84 -2.73 14.03
CA LYS A 56 -4.54 -2.61 12.75
C LYS A 56 -4.30 -1.23 12.15
N THR A 57 -3.69 -1.22 10.98
CA THR A 57 -3.24 -0.01 10.29
C THR A 57 -3.83 0.02 8.89
N ALA A 58 -4.67 1.01 8.63
CA ALA A 58 -5.28 1.23 7.32
C ALA A 58 -4.54 2.35 6.58
N ILE A 59 -4.08 2.07 5.37
CA ILE A 59 -3.46 3.07 4.51
C ILE A 59 -4.11 3.04 3.13
N HIS A 60 -3.77 4.02 2.30
CA HIS A 60 -4.32 4.18 0.97
C HIS A 60 -5.83 4.45 0.98
N LEU A 61 -6.20 5.63 1.50
CA LEU A 61 -7.58 6.04 1.70
C LEU A 61 -7.78 7.47 1.19
N HIS A 62 -8.87 7.70 0.46
CA HIS A 62 -9.19 9.01 -0.09
C HIS A 62 -10.43 9.63 0.52
N THR A 63 -10.42 10.95 0.58
CA THR A 63 -11.46 11.78 1.18
C THR A 63 -12.05 12.77 0.17
N ASN A 64 -12.97 13.62 0.63
CA ASN A 64 -13.55 14.71 -0.13
C ASN A 64 -12.75 16.03 -0.05
N GLU A 65 -11.57 16.04 0.57
CA GLU A 65 -10.75 17.27 0.74
C GLU A 65 -10.23 17.84 -0.58
N ILE A 66 -10.29 17.06 -1.67
CA ILE A 66 -9.90 17.52 -2.99
C ILE A 66 -11.10 18.06 -3.76
N TRP A 67 -10.96 19.25 -4.34
CA TRP A 67 -12.04 19.98 -5.01
C TRP A 67 -12.77 19.22 -6.13
N TYR A 68 -12.12 18.24 -6.78
CA TYR A 68 -12.71 17.43 -7.85
C TYR A 68 -13.22 16.06 -7.37
N THR A 69 -13.15 15.77 -6.07
CA THR A 69 -13.72 14.58 -5.44
C THR A 69 -14.76 14.91 -4.35
N PRO A 70 -15.61 15.95 -4.50
CA PRO A 70 -16.46 16.46 -3.42
C PRO A 70 -17.54 15.47 -2.96
N LEU A 71 -17.79 14.41 -3.73
CA LEU A 71 -18.79 13.38 -3.45
C LEU A 71 -18.27 12.23 -2.57
N ARG A 72 -16.96 12.19 -2.29
CA ARG A 72 -16.36 11.20 -1.39
C ARG A 72 -16.76 11.45 0.07
N ASN A 73 -16.35 10.55 0.95
CA ASN A 73 -16.58 10.69 2.38
C ASN A 73 -15.60 11.68 3.02
N SER A 74 -16.06 12.35 4.08
CA SER A 74 -15.20 13.26 4.85
C SER A 74 -14.17 12.48 5.68
N PRO A 75 -13.06 13.12 6.06
CA PRO A 75 -12.09 12.51 6.95
C PRO A 75 -12.75 11.97 8.24
N GLU A 76 -13.67 12.72 8.84
CA GLU A 76 -14.37 12.35 10.07
C GLU A 76 -15.26 11.12 9.89
N GLU A 77 -16.02 11.06 8.79
CA GLU A 77 -16.86 9.89 8.45
C GLU A 77 -15.99 8.63 8.32
N ILE A 78 -14.83 8.74 7.68
CA ILE A 78 -13.91 7.62 7.49
C ILE A 78 -13.27 7.21 8.82
N LEU A 79 -12.83 8.17 9.63
CA LEU A 79 -12.24 7.91 10.95
C LEU A 79 -13.20 7.20 11.88
N GLU A 80 -14.47 7.62 11.91
CA GLU A 80 -15.49 7.00 12.72
C GLU A 80 -15.69 5.53 12.31
N ILE A 81 -15.87 5.26 11.02
CA ILE A 81 -16.08 3.88 10.55
C ILE A 81 -14.84 3.01 10.74
N TYR A 82 -13.66 3.47 10.31
CA TYR A 82 -12.43 2.67 10.47
C TYR A 82 -12.09 2.44 11.95
N GLY A 83 -12.33 3.44 12.81
CA GLY A 83 -12.20 3.31 14.26
C GLY A 83 -13.15 2.27 14.85
N ASN A 84 -14.41 2.25 14.41
CA ASN A 84 -15.40 1.22 14.79
C ASN A 84 -14.99 -0.20 14.35
N PHE A 85 -14.22 -0.31 13.26
CA PHE A 85 -13.62 -1.57 12.79
C PHE A 85 -12.25 -1.87 13.43
N GLY A 86 -11.91 -1.19 14.54
CA GLY A 86 -10.73 -1.49 15.35
C GLY A 86 -9.41 -0.93 14.82
N THR A 87 -9.45 -0.11 13.77
CA THR A 87 -8.26 0.56 13.22
C THR A 87 -7.63 1.45 14.28
N LYS A 88 -6.32 1.31 14.49
CA LYS A 88 -5.53 2.06 15.47
C LYS A 88 -4.64 3.12 14.83
N ILE A 89 -4.22 2.87 13.59
CA ILE A 89 -3.37 3.76 12.81
C ILE A 89 -4.00 3.93 11.43
N LEU A 90 -4.07 5.16 10.93
CA LEU A 90 -4.68 5.46 9.65
C LEU A 90 -3.83 6.46 8.87
N SER A 91 -3.78 6.33 7.54
CA SER A 91 -3.23 7.37 6.68
C SER A 91 -4.20 7.71 5.56
N PHE A 92 -4.59 8.98 5.51
CA PHE A 92 -5.23 9.56 4.34
C PHE A 92 -4.15 9.87 3.31
N THR A 93 -4.41 9.47 2.06
CA THR A 93 -3.45 9.58 0.96
C THR A 93 -4.14 10.21 -0.23
N ASP A 94 -4.72 11.38 -0.03
CA ASP A 94 -5.40 12.12 -1.09
C ASP A 94 -4.42 12.53 -2.22
N TYR A 95 -4.93 12.60 -3.45
CA TYR A 95 -4.11 12.91 -4.63
C TYR A 95 -3.41 14.27 -4.51
N GLY A 96 -2.09 14.22 -4.28
CA GLY A 96 -1.26 15.42 -4.11
C GLY A 96 -1.76 16.35 -3.00
N THR A 97 -2.35 15.80 -1.93
CA THR A 97 -2.82 16.57 -0.78
C THR A 97 -2.61 15.76 0.50
N ILE A 98 -2.03 16.39 1.52
CA ILE A 98 -1.97 15.82 2.87
C ILE A 98 -3.21 16.31 3.62
N THR A 99 -4.12 15.38 3.90
CA THR A 99 -5.34 15.65 4.65
C THR A 99 -5.03 15.79 6.13
N LYS A 100 -5.36 16.95 6.71
CA LYS A 100 -5.08 17.30 8.10
C LYS A 100 -6.38 17.41 8.87
N VAL A 101 -6.61 16.44 9.74
CA VAL A 101 -7.74 16.40 10.67
C VAL A 101 -7.23 15.91 12.02
N ASP A 102 -7.81 16.41 13.10
CA ASP A 102 -7.46 15.94 14.44
C ASP A 102 -8.12 14.58 14.71
N SER A 103 -7.30 13.59 15.07
CA SER A 103 -7.79 12.29 15.52
C SER A 103 -6.90 11.73 16.62
N LYS A 104 -7.52 11.29 17.71
CA LYS A 104 -6.82 10.61 18.81
C LYS A 104 -6.76 9.09 18.61
N ASN A 105 -7.76 8.51 17.94
CA ASN A 105 -7.85 7.09 17.66
C ASN A 105 -8.84 6.87 16.51
N PRO A 106 -8.38 6.48 15.31
CA PRO A 106 -7.00 6.06 14.98
C PRO A 106 -6.01 7.23 14.99
N VAL A 107 -4.74 6.95 15.27
CA VAL A 107 -3.64 7.92 15.11
C VAL A 107 -3.29 8.06 13.63
N LEU A 108 -3.02 9.29 13.20
CA LEU A 108 -2.75 9.58 11.79
C LEU A 108 -1.26 9.57 11.45
N ILE A 109 -0.95 8.97 10.31
CA ILE A 109 0.35 9.16 9.63
C ILE A 109 0.08 10.10 8.45
N PRO A 110 0.79 11.23 8.33
CA PRO A 110 0.64 12.11 7.18
C PRO A 110 1.15 11.41 5.91
N GLY A 111 0.38 11.57 4.84
CA GLY A 111 0.73 11.02 3.54
C GLY A 111 -0.12 11.60 2.42
N TYR A 112 0.21 11.24 1.19
CA TYR A 112 -0.54 11.59 0.00
C TYR A 112 -0.29 10.54 -1.09
N GLU A 113 -1.20 10.44 -2.05
CA GLU A 113 -0.98 9.66 -3.26
C GLU A 113 -0.40 10.58 -4.34
N TRP A 114 0.77 10.20 -4.85
CA TRP A 114 1.42 10.85 -5.95
C TRP A 114 1.04 10.17 -7.28
N GLY A 115 0.93 10.98 -8.33
CA GLY A 115 0.67 10.52 -9.70
C GLY A 115 -0.80 10.61 -10.04
N ARG A 116 -1.17 11.56 -10.90
CA ARG A 116 -2.55 11.71 -11.43
C ARG A 116 -2.64 11.43 -12.93
N ASN A 117 -1.59 10.82 -13.47
CA ASN A 117 -1.44 10.55 -14.89
C ASN A 117 -2.49 9.53 -15.40
N LEU A 118 -2.70 9.54 -16.71
CA LEU A 118 -3.71 8.70 -17.37
C LEU A 118 -3.44 7.20 -17.26
N LYS A 119 -2.17 6.79 -17.07
CA LYS A 119 -1.78 5.39 -16.92
C LYS A 119 -1.99 4.86 -15.48
N LYS A 120 -2.41 5.71 -14.54
CA LYS A 120 -2.64 5.33 -13.13
C LYS A 120 -1.39 4.74 -12.45
N ARG A 121 -0.22 5.26 -12.81
CA ARG A 121 1.02 5.02 -12.09
C ARG A 121 1.02 5.87 -10.83
N HIS A 122 0.62 5.27 -9.72
CA HIS A 122 0.51 5.97 -8.46
C HIS A 122 1.48 5.44 -7.41
N LEU A 123 1.88 6.32 -6.50
CA LEU A 123 2.73 6.01 -5.35
C LEU A 123 2.08 6.54 -4.08
N THR A 124 1.99 5.73 -3.03
CA THR A 124 1.68 6.25 -1.69
C THR A 124 2.97 6.74 -1.03
N ILE A 125 2.98 8.00 -0.60
CA ILE A 125 4.10 8.61 0.11
C ILE A 125 3.68 8.87 1.57
N LEU A 126 4.33 8.21 2.52
CA LEU A 126 4.04 8.35 3.96
C LEU A 126 5.18 9.01 4.73
N GLY A 127 4.82 9.70 5.81
CA GLY A 127 5.77 10.27 6.76
C GLY A 127 6.39 11.59 6.31
N THR A 128 5.65 12.35 5.51
CA THR A 128 6.07 13.67 5.01
C THR A 128 5.07 14.75 5.40
N GLU A 129 5.58 15.93 5.73
CA GLU A 129 4.78 17.11 6.08
C GLU A 129 4.45 17.99 4.87
N LYS A 130 5.04 17.69 3.71
CA LYS A 130 4.89 18.47 2.48
C LYS A 130 4.64 17.56 1.27
N VAL A 131 3.71 18.00 0.43
CA VAL A 131 3.44 17.39 -0.87
C VAL A 131 4.47 17.86 -1.87
N GLU A 132 5.04 16.92 -2.64
CA GLU A 132 5.83 17.28 -3.81
C GLU A 132 4.94 17.47 -5.03
N PRO A 133 5.21 18.49 -5.87
CA PRO A 133 4.45 18.70 -7.08
C PRO A 133 4.52 17.47 -8.01
N ASP A 134 3.36 16.98 -8.44
CA ASP A 134 3.29 16.04 -9.56
C ASP A 134 3.57 16.78 -10.86
N TYR A 135 4.80 16.65 -11.36
CA TYR A 135 5.27 17.25 -12.61
C TYR A 135 4.75 16.55 -13.88
N PHE A 136 3.98 15.46 -13.73
CA PHE A 136 3.60 14.57 -14.83
C PHE A 136 2.08 14.45 -15.01
N PRO A 137 1.37 15.55 -15.29
CA PRO A 137 -0.10 15.59 -15.28
C PRO A 137 -0.78 14.73 -16.36
N LEU A 138 -0.07 14.33 -17.41
CA LEU A 138 -0.60 13.48 -18.49
C LEU A 138 -0.04 12.06 -18.43
N TYR A 139 1.29 11.96 -18.41
CA TYR A 139 2.03 10.69 -18.43
C TYR A 139 3.36 10.85 -17.69
N SER A 140 3.75 9.82 -16.95
CA SER A 140 5.07 9.66 -16.33
C SER A 140 5.70 8.38 -16.89
N SER A 141 6.94 8.44 -17.39
CA SER A 141 7.72 7.25 -17.78
C SER A 141 8.30 6.54 -16.56
N LEU A 142 8.87 5.34 -16.72
CA LEU A 142 9.51 4.65 -15.60
C LEU A 142 10.72 5.40 -15.05
N GLU A 143 11.46 6.09 -15.91
CA GLU A 143 12.59 6.93 -15.51
C GLU A 143 12.11 8.12 -14.68
N ASN A 144 10.88 8.63 -14.93
CA ASN A 144 10.24 9.65 -14.10
C ASN A 144 9.78 9.06 -12.76
N ILE A 145 9.19 7.86 -12.76
CA ILE A 145 8.81 7.16 -11.53
C ILE A 145 10.03 6.89 -10.65
N GLN A 146 11.14 6.39 -11.21
CA GLN A 146 12.37 6.15 -10.46
C GLN A 146 12.95 7.45 -9.89
N TRP A 147 12.88 8.55 -10.65
CA TRP A 147 13.27 9.88 -10.15
C TRP A 147 12.42 10.28 -8.93
N GLU A 148 11.10 10.12 -9.03
CA GLU A 148 10.18 10.44 -7.94
C GLU A 148 10.46 9.58 -6.70
N ILE A 149 10.60 8.25 -6.87
CA ILE A 149 10.94 7.33 -5.78
C ILE A 149 12.20 7.84 -5.08
N ASN A 150 13.28 8.11 -5.82
CA ASN A 150 14.54 8.57 -5.22
C ASN A 150 14.36 9.91 -4.47
N ALA A 151 13.65 10.87 -5.05
CA ALA A 151 13.41 12.17 -4.42
C ALA A 151 12.62 12.04 -3.10
N GLN A 152 11.66 11.12 -3.02
CA GLN A 152 10.91 10.84 -1.79
C GLN A 152 11.75 10.08 -0.76
N LYS A 153 12.57 9.12 -1.21
CA LYS A 153 13.47 8.36 -0.35
C LYS A 153 14.55 9.22 0.28
N GLU A 154 15.11 10.19 -0.46
CA GLU A 154 16.08 11.17 0.08
C GLU A 154 15.50 12.00 1.23
N LYS A 155 14.18 12.21 1.24
CA LYS A 155 13.45 12.91 2.31
C LYS A 155 13.07 12.00 3.48
N GLY A 156 13.45 10.73 3.40
CA GLY A 156 13.12 9.73 4.40
C GLY A 156 11.66 9.28 4.35
N ALA A 157 10.91 9.54 3.28
CA ALA A 157 9.55 9.04 3.14
C ALA A 157 9.53 7.50 3.03
N PHE A 158 8.39 6.92 3.40
CA PHE A 158 8.07 5.52 3.10
C PHE A 158 7.23 5.48 1.83
N VAL A 159 7.73 4.80 0.80
CA VAL A 159 7.19 4.85 -0.57
C VAL A 159 6.60 3.50 -0.93
N VAL A 160 5.33 3.50 -1.35
CA VAL A 160 4.61 2.30 -1.80
C VAL A 160 4.23 2.43 -3.26
N ILE A 161 4.45 1.38 -4.04
CA ILE A 161 3.87 1.23 -5.38
C ILE A 161 2.40 0.79 -5.24
N ASN A 162 1.47 1.61 -5.72
CA ASN A 162 0.03 1.34 -5.57
C ASN A 162 -0.50 0.47 -6.72
N HIS A 163 -1.45 -0.41 -6.38
CA HIS A 163 -2.29 -1.24 -7.26
C HIS A 163 -1.77 -1.44 -8.70
N PRO A 164 -0.68 -2.21 -8.90
CA PRO A 164 -0.02 -2.33 -10.20
C PRO A 164 -0.91 -2.71 -11.40
N THR A 165 -1.95 -3.49 -11.13
CA THR A 165 -2.88 -4.02 -12.13
C THR A 165 -3.95 -3.00 -12.57
N LEU A 166 -4.18 -1.93 -11.81
CA LEU A 166 -5.16 -0.90 -12.18
C LEU A 166 -4.75 -0.24 -13.51
N TYR A 167 -5.56 -0.46 -14.56
CA TYR A 167 -5.28 -0.02 -15.94
C TYR A 167 -3.89 -0.42 -16.48
N ASN A 168 -3.32 -1.53 -15.99
CA ASN A 168 -1.93 -1.92 -16.29
C ASN A 168 -0.94 -0.78 -15.98
N GLY A 169 -1.11 -0.09 -14.85
CA GLY A 169 -0.25 0.99 -14.42
C GLY A 169 1.22 0.56 -14.34
N PHE A 170 1.44 -0.64 -13.80
CA PHE A 170 2.74 -1.30 -13.77
C PHE A 170 2.63 -2.78 -14.16
N THR A 171 3.19 -3.14 -15.32
CA THR A 171 3.44 -4.55 -15.65
C THR A 171 4.62 -5.09 -14.84
N LEU A 172 4.75 -6.41 -14.72
CA LEU A 172 5.92 -7.03 -14.08
C LEU A 172 7.24 -6.52 -14.67
N SER A 173 7.38 -6.54 -16.01
CA SER A 173 8.59 -6.06 -16.69
C SER A 173 8.92 -4.59 -16.43
N GLU A 174 7.93 -3.78 -16.05
CA GLU A 174 8.11 -2.40 -15.66
C GLU A 174 8.53 -2.29 -14.20
N LEU A 175 7.96 -3.11 -13.31
CA LEU A 175 8.36 -3.21 -11.89
C LEU A 175 9.80 -3.73 -11.75
N GLU A 176 10.23 -4.65 -12.62
CA GLU A 176 11.60 -5.16 -12.69
C GLU A 176 12.65 -4.06 -12.94
N ARG A 177 12.21 -2.93 -13.51
CA ARG A 177 13.06 -1.78 -13.83
C ARG A 177 13.04 -0.70 -12.75
N LEU A 178 12.20 -0.85 -11.73
CA LEU A 178 12.08 0.08 -10.60
C LEU A 178 12.77 -0.51 -9.37
N SER A 179 13.30 0.37 -8.53
CA SER A 179 14.02 -0.01 -7.31
C SER A 179 13.91 1.09 -6.26
N GLY A 180 14.25 0.80 -5.01
CA GLY A 180 14.34 1.80 -3.94
C GLY A 180 13.02 2.12 -3.21
N TYR A 181 11.87 1.68 -3.73
CA TYR A 181 10.59 1.75 -3.02
C TYR A 181 10.59 0.79 -1.81
N ASP A 182 9.82 1.10 -0.77
CA ASP A 182 9.81 0.28 0.46
C ASP A 182 8.81 -0.87 0.38
N ALA A 183 7.67 -0.66 -0.29
CA ALA A 183 6.62 -1.65 -0.37
C ALA A 183 5.86 -1.58 -1.70
N ILE A 184 5.11 -2.64 -1.99
CA ILE A 184 4.21 -2.71 -3.14
C ILE A 184 2.87 -3.24 -2.68
N GLU A 185 1.77 -2.69 -3.18
CA GLU A 185 0.43 -3.23 -2.92
C GLU A 185 0.28 -4.60 -3.55
N VAL A 186 0.55 -5.63 -2.73
CA VAL A 186 0.36 -7.03 -3.08
C VAL A 186 -1.12 -7.37 -3.03
N LEU A 187 -1.85 -6.75 -2.09
CA LEU A 187 -3.27 -6.94 -1.88
C LEU A 187 -3.98 -5.59 -2.11
N SER A 188 -4.71 -5.47 -3.22
CA SER A 188 -5.44 -4.25 -3.60
C SER A 188 -6.86 -4.59 -4.09
N PRO A 189 -7.76 -3.59 -4.22
CA PRO A 189 -9.07 -3.79 -4.86
C PRO A 189 -9.00 -4.29 -6.31
N TYR A 190 -7.88 -4.05 -6.98
CA TYR A 190 -7.72 -4.35 -8.41
C TYR A 190 -6.97 -5.66 -8.67
N GLY A 191 -6.74 -6.45 -7.62
CA GLY A 191 -6.15 -7.78 -7.70
C GLY A 191 -5.07 -8.01 -6.65
N ASP A 192 -4.92 -9.30 -6.31
CA ASP A 192 -3.79 -9.78 -5.55
C ASP A 192 -2.65 -10.15 -6.51
N ILE A 193 -1.45 -9.60 -6.28
CA ILE A 193 -0.30 -9.76 -7.18
C ILE A 193 0.86 -10.52 -6.53
N SER A 194 0.55 -11.46 -5.62
CA SER A 194 1.56 -12.25 -4.90
C SER A 194 2.62 -12.85 -5.83
N LYS A 195 2.21 -13.34 -6.99
CA LYS A 195 3.11 -13.86 -8.03
C LYS A 195 4.10 -12.81 -8.56
N TYR A 196 3.65 -11.59 -8.86
CA TYR A 196 4.56 -10.52 -9.29
C TYR A 196 5.53 -10.18 -8.18
N TRP A 197 5.04 -10.11 -6.94
CA TRP A 197 5.89 -9.82 -5.80
C TRP A 197 6.97 -10.89 -5.61
N ASP A 198 6.61 -12.17 -5.69
CA ASP A 198 7.56 -13.28 -5.58
C ASP A 198 8.62 -13.28 -6.68
N GLU A 199 8.24 -12.95 -7.91
CA GLU A 199 9.16 -12.83 -9.05
C GLU A 199 10.14 -11.66 -8.86
N LEU A 200 9.66 -10.51 -8.36
CA LEU A 200 10.51 -9.36 -8.01
C LEU A 200 11.49 -9.70 -6.88
N LEU A 201 11.01 -10.34 -5.80
CA LEU A 201 11.86 -10.78 -4.68
C LEU A 201 12.94 -11.76 -5.13
N SER A 202 12.63 -12.63 -6.11
CA SER A 202 13.55 -13.61 -6.68
C SER A 202 14.67 -12.96 -7.51
N GLN A 203 14.40 -11.78 -8.08
CA GLN A 203 15.38 -10.97 -8.80
C GLN A 203 16.19 -10.03 -7.90
N GLY A 204 15.99 -10.09 -6.58
CA GLY A 204 16.64 -9.17 -5.62
C GLY A 204 16.04 -7.77 -5.63
N ILE A 205 14.82 -7.59 -6.16
CA ILE A 205 14.06 -6.34 -6.07
C ILE A 205 13.25 -6.41 -4.79
N HIS A 206 13.93 -6.04 -3.71
CA HIS A 206 13.36 -6.14 -2.36
C HIS A 206 12.28 -5.09 -2.13
N SER A 207 11.18 -5.53 -1.56
CA SER A 207 10.10 -4.69 -1.06
C SER A 207 9.27 -5.45 -0.04
N PHE A 208 8.58 -4.72 0.82
CA PHE A 208 7.57 -5.28 1.70
C PHE A 208 6.24 -5.44 0.99
N CYS A 209 5.42 -6.35 1.50
CA CYS A 209 4.03 -6.41 1.10
C CYS A 209 3.31 -5.17 1.61
N MET A 210 2.40 -4.62 0.82
CA MET A 210 1.38 -3.69 1.29
C MET A 210 -0.02 -4.20 0.98
N SER A 211 -0.97 -3.86 1.86
CA SER A 211 -2.39 -4.17 1.73
C SER A 211 -3.19 -2.90 2.01
N GLY A 212 -3.84 -2.37 0.97
CA GLY A 212 -4.57 -1.11 1.01
C GLY A 212 -5.97 -1.27 0.43
N ASP A 213 -6.93 -0.50 0.97
CA ASP A 213 -8.32 -0.55 0.52
C ASP A 213 -8.59 0.32 -0.73
N ASP A 214 -7.67 1.24 -1.09
CA ASP A 214 -7.89 2.30 -2.09
C ASP A 214 -9.30 2.93 -1.94
N LEU A 215 -9.62 3.32 -0.70
CA LEU A 215 -10.98 3.74 -0.35
C LEU A 215 -11.34 5.01 -1.13
N HIS A 216 -12.37 4.90 -1.95
CA HIS A 216 -13.00 6.03 -2.62
C HIS A 216 -14.35 6.42 -1.99
N TYR A 217 -15.11 5.42 -1.54
CA TYR A 217 -16.42 5.58 -0.91
C TYR A 217 -16.59 4.52 0.18
N LEU A 218 -17.11 4.94 1.33
CA LEU A 218 -17.44 4.03 2.42
C LEU A 218 -18.54 3.06 1.94
N PRO A 219 -18.49 1.78 2.38
CA PRO A 219 -19.52 0.83 2.02
C PRO A 219 -20.88 1.31 2.51
N LYS A 220 -21.88 1.30 1.64
CA LYS A 220 -23.24 1.79 1.98
C LYS A 220 -23.77 1.26 3.30
N ALA A 221 -23.59 -0.04 3.55
CA ALA A 221 -24.06 -0.70 4.78
C ALA A 221 -23.44 -0.13 6.06
N GLU A 222 -22.22 0.41 5.98
CA GLU A 222 -21.56 1.07 7.11
C GLU A 222 -21.87 2.57 7.12
N TYR A 223 -21.88 3.21 5.96
CA TYR A 223 -22.10 4.64 5.84
C TYR A 223 -23.47 5.09 6.38
N VAL A 224 -24.53 4.33 6.08
CA VAL A 224 -25.89 4.64 6.58
C VAL A 224 -26.02 4.56 8.11
N LYS A 225 -25.05 3.96 8.82
CA LYS A 225 -25.06 3.86 10.28
C LYS A 225 -24.64 5.17 10.96
N ILE A 226 -23.78 5.95 10.30
CA ILE A 226 -23.22 7.20 10.83
C ILE A 226 -23.84 8.45 10.18
N GLN A 227 -24.49 8.29 9.03
CA GLN A 227 -25.10 9.40 8.31
C GLN A 227 -26.22 10.05 9.13
N SER A 228 -26.23 11.39 9.22
CA SER A 228 -27.35 12.14 9.76
C SER A 228 -28.63 11.92 8.93
N LYS A 229 -29.82 12.03 9.57
CA LYS A 229 -31.13 11.86 8.91
C LYS A 229 -31.44 12.90 7.81
N THR A 230 -30.56 13.88 7.60
CA THR A 230 -30.70 14.88 6.54
C THR A 230 -29.95 14.45 5.29
N HIS A 231 -30.70 14.25 4.20
CA HIS A 231 -30.16 13.84 2.90
C HIS A 231 -29.92 15.07 2.02
N GLY A 232 -28.71 15.62 2.08
CA GLY A 232 -28.24 16.57 1.08
C GLY A 232 -27.92 15.89 -0.26
N LEU A 233 -27.60 16.72 -1.26
CA LEU A 233 -27.24 16.24 -2.59
C LEU A 233 -25.97 15.38 -2.57
N ARG A 234 -24.96 15.76 -1.76
CA ARG A 234 -23.71 14.99 -1.60
C ARG A 234 -24.05 13.59 -1.12
N GLU A 235 -24.77 13.47 -0.02
CA GLU A 235 -25.08 12.19 0.61
C GLU A 235 -25.88 11.27 -0.32
N THR A 236 -26.84 11.84 -1.04
CA THR A 236 -27.65 11.09 -2.01
C THR A 236 -26.77 10.53 -3.14
N LEU A 237 -25.85 11.34 -3.67
CA LEU A 237 -24.92 10.91 -4.70
C LEU A 237 -23.88 9.91 -4.15
N THR A 238 -23.33 10.14 -2.96
CA THR A 238 -22.42 9.21 -2.27
C THR A 238 -23.06 7.83 -2.13
N LEU A 239 -24.35 7.75 -1.77
CA LEU A 239 -25.08 6.48 -1.66
C LEU A 239 -25.33 5.76 -2.99
N LEU A 240 -25.31 6.49 -4.12
CA LEU A 240 -25.35 5.88 -5.47
C LEU A 240 -24.00 5.28 -5.86
N PHE A 241 -22.90 5.93 -5.48
CA PHE A 241 -21.54 5.45 -5.76
C PHE A 241 -21.03 4.43 -4.73
N ALA A 242 -21.65 4.36 -3.55
CA ALA A 242 -21.38 3.39 -2.50
C ALA A 242 -21.93 1.99 -2.86
N GLU A 243 -21.45 1.37 -3.94
CA GLU A 243 -21.70 -0.06 -4.23
C GLU A 243 -20.81 -0.99 -3.39
N LYS A 244 -21.07 -2.32 -3.45
CA LYS A 244 -20.61 -3.41 -2.56
C LYS A 244 -19.12 -3.30 -2.18
N GLY A 245 -18.87 -2.49 -1.15
CA GLY A 245 -17.55 -1.94 -0.86
C GLY A 245 -16.43 -2.95 -0.70
N GLU A 246 -15.32 -2.62 -1.34
CA GLU A 246 -14.02 -3.27 -1.25
C GLU A 246 -13.18 -2.76 -0.08
N ALA A 247 -13.67 -1.74 0.62
CA ALA A 247 -13.06 -1.17 1.80
C ALA A 247 -13.32 -1.97 3.08
N LEU A 248 -12.47 -1.74 4.09
CA LEU A 248 -12.41 -2.44 5.37
C LEU A 248 -12.06 -3.92 5.22
N MET A 249 -11.39 -4.28 4.12
CA MET A 249 -10.97 -5.65 3.84
C MET A 249 -9.45 -5.78 3.85
N ARG A 250 -8.71 -4.71 3.52
CA ARG A 250 -7.26 -4.73 3.30
C ARG A 250 -6.58 -3.74 4.23
N TYR A 251 -5.60 -4.24 4.98
CA TYR A 251 -4.86 -3.47 5.96
C TYR A 251 -3.58 -4.22 6.35
N ILE A 252 -2.73 -3.57 7.13
CA ILE A 252 -1.58 -4.24 7.76
C ILE A 252 -1.77 -4.36 9.27
N LEU A 253 -1.17 -5.39 9.86
CA LEU A 253 -1.04 -5.56 11.31
C LEU A 253 0.39 -5.19 11.69
N LEU A 254 0.58 -4.00 12.25
CA LEU A 254 1.90 -3.39 12.52
C LEU A 254 2.38 -3.63 13.96
N ASN A 255 3.64 -3.99 14.11
CA ASN A 255 4.33 -4.06 15.40
C ASN A 255 5.15 -2.78 15.60
N THR A 256 4.84 -1.99 16.64
CA THR A 256 5.49 -0.69 16.91
C THR A 256 5.70 -0.45 18.40
N ASP A 257 6.68 0.38 18.77
CA ASP A 257 6.96 0.67 20.19
C ASP A 257 5.96 1.65 20.81
N SER A 258 5.41 2.55 20.00
CA SER A 258 4.37 3.48 20.39
C SER A 258 3.54 3.88 19.17
N TYR A 259 2.50 4.68 19.39
CA TYR A 259 1.73 5.31 18.31
C TYR A 259 2.34 6.63 17.83
N SER A 260 3.60 6.93 18.16
CA SER A 260 4.29 8.10 17.60
C SER A 260 4.54 7.91 16.10
N GLN A 261 4.47 8.98 15.31
CA GLN A 261 4.77 8.93 13.88
C GLN A 261 6.17 8.37 13.60
N GLU A 262 7.16 8.72 14.43
CA GLU A 262 8.53 8.23 14.28
C GLU A 262 8.61 6.69 14.45
N ASP A 263 8.03 6.15 15.51
CA ASP A 263 8.07 4.70 15.78
C ASP A 263 7.30 3.93 14.72
N ILE A 264 6.15 4.46 14.28
CA ILE A 264 5.36 3.87 13.21
C ILE A 264 6.14 3.82 11.90
N LEU A 265 6.75 4.93 11.49
CA LEU A 265 7.57 4.97 10.27
C LEU A 265 8.79 4.06 10.36
N LYS A 266 9.41 3.97 11.54
CA LYS A 266 10.52 3.05 11.80
C LYS A 266 10.08 1.59 11.66
N ALA A 267 8.91 1.23 12.18
CA ALA A 267 8.35 -0.10 12.07
C ALA A 267 7.98 -0.47 10.62
N LEU A 268 7.43 0.48 9.86
CA LEU A 268 7.16 0.32 8.43
C LEU A 268 8.45 0.06 7.66
N LYS A 269 9.48 0.89 7.88
CA LYS A 269 10.80 0.75 7.23
C LYS A 269 11.55 -0.54 7.61
N SER A 270 11.28 -1.11 8.79
CA SER A 270 11.86 -2.40 9.18
C SER A 270 11.05 -3.61 8.70
N GLY A 271 9.88 -3.39 8.09
CA GLY A 271 9.00 -4.47 7.65
C GLY A 271 8.34 -5.25 8.80
N ASN A 272 8.27 -4.69 10.01
CA ASN A 272 7.76 -5.41 11.19
C ASN A 272 6.22 -5.39 11.24
N TYR A 273 5.59 -5.99 10.23
CA TYR A 273 4.15 -6.07 10.08
C TYR A 273 3.73 -7.22 9.16
N ALA A 274 2.44 -7.52 9.12
CA ALA A 274 1.85 -8.47 8.19
C ALA A 274 0.77 -7.82 7.36
N CYS A 275 0.64 -8.21 6.10
CA CYS A 275 -0.48 -7.81 5.26
C CYS A 275 -1.68 -8.73 5.51
N VAL A 276 -2.88 -8.15 5.50
CA VAL A 276 -4.13 -8.88 5.65
C VAL A 276 -5.09 -8.51 4.53
N ARG A 277 -5.75 -9.53 3.96
CA ARG A 277 -6.97 -9.35 3.17
C ARG A 277 -8.07 -10.25 3.71
N LYS A 278 -9.12 -9.65 4.27
CA LYS A 278 -10.29 -10.37 4.76
C LYS A 278 -11.05 -11.03 3.62
N LEU A 279 -11.64 -12.17 3.91
CA LEU A 279 -12.54 -12.85 2.98
C LEU A 279 -13.87 -12.11 2.87
N LYS A 280 -14.31 -11.46 3.96
CA LYS A 280 -15.43 -10.52 4.00
C LYS A 280 -15.21 -9.46 5.08
N ARG A 281 -15.68 -8.23 4.83
CA ARG A 281 -15.57 -7.08 5.75
C ARG A 281 -16.01 -7.39 7.19
N ASN A 282 -17.12 -8.10 7.35
CA ASN A 282 -17.78 -8.34 8.64
C ASN A 282 -17.25 -9.55 9.42
N LEU A 283 -16.26 -10.29 8.91
CA LEU A 283 -15.60 -11.35 9.67
C LEU A 283 -14.68 -10.73 10.73
N ASP A 284 -14.23 -11.49 11.71
CA ASP A 284 -13.21 -11.00 12.64
C ASP A 284 -11.84 -10.84 11.95
N ASP A 285 -10.99 -10.02 12.54
CA ASP A 285 -9.60 -9.89 12.07
C ASP A 285 -8.77 -11.11 12.53
N PRO A 286 -7.79 -11.58 11.74
CA PRO A 286 -7.00 -12.76 12.10
C PRO A 286 -6.10 -12.49 13.31
N LYS A 287 -6.00 -13.46 14.23
CA LYS A 287 -5.25 -13.36 15.49
C LYS A 287 -3.87 -13.99 15.36
N LEU A 288 -2.88 -13.14 15.12
CA LEU A 288 -1.47 -13.50 15.00
C LEU A 288 -0.76 -13.41 16.35
N LYS A 289 0.25 -14.25 16.58
CA LYS A 289 1.11 -14.14 17.77
C LYS A 289 2.51 -13.66 17.40
N SER A 290 3.21 -14.38 16.52
CA SER A 290 4.56 -14.00 16.07
C SER A 290 4.94 -14.63 14.73
N PHE A 291 5.85 -13.95 14.03
CA PHE A 291 6.74 -14.56 13.06
C PHE A 291 8.17 -14.40 13.56
N SER A 292 9.05 -15.36 13.28
CA SER A 292 10.44 -15.28 13.74
C SER A 292 11.41 -16.08 12.87
N LEU A 293 12.68 -15.65 12.90
CA LEU A 293 13.81 -16.38 12.32
C LEU A 293 14.70 -16.91 13.44
N LYS A 294 14.77 -18.23 13.59
CA LYS A 294 15.63 -18.92 14.56
C LYS A 294 16.93 -19.36 13.90
N ASN A 295 18.04 -19.26 14.62
CA ASN A 295 19.37 -19.72 14.19
C ASN A 295 19.82 -19.15 12.82
N GLY A 296 19.23 -18.03 12.38
CA GLY A 296 19.53 -17.38 11.11
C GLY A 296 18.93 -18.03 9.84
N ASN A 297 18.31 -19.22 9.93
CA ASN A 297 17.81 -19.94 8.74
C ASN A 297 16.50 -20.72 8.95
N GLU A 298 15.92 -20.72 10.16
CA GLU A 298 14.64 -21.41 10.42
C GLU A 298 13.53 -20.38 10.61
N VAL A 299 12.67 -20.24 9.59
CA VAL A 299 11.52 -19.34 9.61
C VAL A 299 10.37 -20.04 10.32
N SER A 300 9.69 -19.35 11.23
CA SER A 300 8.59 -19.92 12.01
C SER A 300 7.46 -18.94 12.25
N PHE A 301 6.27 -19.48 12.48
CA PHE A 301 5.07 -18.74 12.87
C PHE A 301 4.45 -19.30 14.14
N GLU A 302 3.72 -18.44 14.84
CA GLU A 302 2.78 -18.81 15.89
C GLU A 302 1.53 -17.91 15.79
N PHE A 303 0.35 -18.52 15.91
CA PHE A 303 -0.97 -17.88 15.82
C PHE A 303 -1.82 -18.22 17.04
N GLU A 304 -2.81 -17.37 17.32
CA GLU A 304 -3.76 -17.62 18.42
C GLU A 304 -4.97 -18.44 17.96
N GLU A 305 -5.30 -18.38 16.67
CA GLU A 305 -6.33 -19.18 16.02
C GLU A 305 -5.75 -20.15 14.98
N THR A 306 -6.55 -21.15 14.60
CA THR A 306 -6.09 -22.21 13.68
C THR A 306 -6.36 -21.79 12.23
N PRO A 307 -5.32 -21.61 11.39
CA PRO A 307 -5.49 -21.41 9.96
C PRO A 307 -5.90 -22.73 9.28
N PHE A 308 -6.55 -22.65 8.12
CA PHE A 308 -6.74 -23.83 7.28
C PHE A 308 -5.39 -24.37 6.82
N PHE A 309 -4.52 -23.49 6.32
CA PHE A 309 -3.14 -23.83 5.98
C PHE A 309 -2.19 -22.64 6.11
N VAL A 310 -0.91 -22.98 6.22
CA VAL A 310 0.22 -22.05 6.19
C VAL A 310 1.26 -22.60 5.24
N GLU A 311 1.71 -21.75 4.32
CA GLU A 311 2.70 -22.06 3.31
C GLU A 311 3.94 -21.19 3.51
N PHE A 312 5.10 -21.82 3.41
CA PHE A 312 6.38 -21.14 3.29
C PHE A 312 6.70 -21.01 1.80
N ILE A 313 6.78 -19.77 1.32
CA ILE A 313 7.00 -19.45 -0.09
C ILE A 313 8.44 -18.99 -0.29
N GLY A 314 9.10 -19.50 -1.31
CA GLY A 314 10.47 -19.14 -1.71
C GLY A 314 10.54 -18.61 -3.14
N VAL A 315 11.74 -18.73 -3.71
CA VAL A 315 12.09 -18.27 -5.06
C VAL A 315 11.05 -18.69 -6.10
N ASP A 316 10.71 -17.74 -6.98
CA ASP A 316 9.69 -17.82 -8.04
C ASP A 316 8.29 -18.22 -7.56
N GLY A 317 7.99 -17.94 -6.28
CA GLY A 317 6.70 -18.29 -5.68
C GLY A 317 6.55 -19.78 -5.36
N GLN A 318 7.65 -20.53 -5.32
CA GLN A 318 7.61 -21.96 -4.99
C GLN A 318 7.13 -22.17 -3.55
N VAL A 319 6.12 -23.02 -3.36
CA VAL A 319 5.73 -23.54 -2.04
C VAL A 319 6.83 -24.51 -1.57
N LEU A 320 7.59 -24.09 -0.56
CA LEU A 320 8.69 -24.87 0.02
C LEU A 320 8.19 -25.90 1.03
N HIS A 321 7.15 -25.54 1.77
CA HIS A 321 6.50 -26.38 2.78
C HIS A 321 5.09 -25.89 3.07
N SER A 322 4.17 -26.81 3.37
CA SER A 322 2.78 -26.51 3.73
C SER A 322 2.44 -27.21 5.04
N ILE A 323 1.79 -26.48 5.94
CA ILE A 323 1.29 -26.97 7.23
C ILE A 323 -0.21 -26.73 7.27
N VAL A 324 -0.98 -27.76 7.62
CA VAL A 324 -2.46 -27.73 7.61
C VAL A 324 -2.98 -27.81 9.04
N ASN A 325 -3.96 -26.97 9.38
CA ASN A 325 -4.64 -26.98 10.68
C ASN A 325 -3.73 -26.94 11.92
N GLN A 326 -2.60 -26.23 11.87
CA GLN A 326 -1.72 -26.03 13.02
C GLN A 326 -1.51 -24.54 13.31
N LYS A 327 -1.48 -24.21 14.60
CA LYS A 327 -1.27 -22.83 15.09
C LYS A 327 0.20 -22.40 15.12
N SER A 328 1.13 -23.34 14.96
CA SER A 328 2.56 -23.07 14.98
C SER A 328 3.26 -24.01 14.03
N GLY A 329 4.37 -23.55 13.45
CA GLY A 329 5.19 -24.38 12.58
C GLY A 329 6.47 -23.66 12.19
N SER A 330 7.40 -24.41 11.62
CA SER A 330 8.66 -23.87 11.11
C SER A 330 9.09 -24.54 9.81
N TYR A 331 9.94 -23.84 9.08
CA TYR A 331 10.64 -24.33 7.91
C TYR A 331 12.11 -23.93 8.00
N LYS A 332 12.99 -24.91 7.90
CA LYS A 332 14.44 -24.70 7.84
C LYS A 332 14.85 -24.49 6.39
N ALA A 333 15.33 -23.29 6.09
CA ALA A 333 15.76 -22.90 4.75
C ALA A 333 16.91 -23.76 4.25
N LYS A 334 16.82 -24.13 2.97
CA LYS A 334 17.88 -24.82 2.22
C LYS A 334 18.85 -23.78 1.66
N PRO A 335 20.10 -24.14 1.33
CA PRO A 335 21.09 -23.18 0.80
C PRO A 335 20.65 -22.40 -0.44
N ARG A 336 19.73 -22.95 -1.25
CA ARG A 336 19.17 -22.31 -2.45
C ARG A 336 18.03 -21.33 -2.17
N ASP A 337 17.49 -21.34 -0.94
CA ASP A 337 16.36 -20.50 -0.57
C ASP A 337 16.91 -19.11 -0.23
N PHE A 338 16.82 -18.16 -1.18
CA PHE A 338 17.33 -16.79 -0.98
C PHE A 338 16.47 -15.99 0.00
N TYR A 339 15.16 -16.13 -0.13
CA TYR A 339 14.19 -15.62 0.81
C TYR A 339 13.14 -16.69 1.12
N VAL A 340 12.46 -16.51 2.25
CA VAL A 340 11.26 -17.25 2.62
C VAL A 340 10.25 -16.25 3.16
N ARG A 341 9.01 -16.29 2.69
CA ARG A 341 7.88 -15.58 3.30
C ARG A 341 6.78 -16.56 3.70
N ILE A 342 5.90 -16.12 4.58
CA ILE A 342 4.78 -16.94 5.07
C ILE A 342 3.50 -16.43 4.44
N GLN A 343 2.67 -17.36 3.98
CA GLN A 343 1.32 -17.13 3.51
C GLN A 343 0.37 -18.03 4.29
N ALA A 344 -0.63 -17.46 4.95
CA ALA A 344 -1.61 -18.23 5.70
C ALA A 344 -3.03 -17.92 5.23
N LEU A 345 -3.86 -18.95 5.14
CA LEU A 345 -5.30 -18.82 4.95
C LEU A 345 -6.01 -19.17 6.26
N PHE A 346 -6.62 -18.15 6.86
CA PHE A 346 -7.52 -18.28 8.00
C PHE A 346 -8.97 -18.44 7.53
N PRO A 347 -9.88 -18.89 8.42
CA PRO A 347 -11.32 -18.84 8.15
C PRO A 347 -11.85 -17.44 7.81
N THR A 348 -11.12 -16.39 8.22
CA THR A 348 -11.53 -14.99 8.08
C THR A 348 -10.74 -14.19 7.05
N ALA A 349 -9.50 -14.56 6.76
CA ALA A 349 -8.58 -13.73 5.97
C ALA A 349 -7.39 -14.49 5.37
N TYR A 350 -6.78 -13.90 4.34
CA TYR A 350 -5.41 -14.18 3.92
C TYR A 350 -4.44 -13.31 4.69
N VAL A 351 -3.32 -13.88 5.14
CA VAL A 351 -2.26 -13.18 5.87
C VAL A 351 -0.91 -13.48 5.24
N PHE A 352 -0.15 -12.43 4.97
CA PHE A 352 1.17 -12.50 4.33
C PHE A 352 2.20 -11.86 5.25
N SER A 353 3.29 -12.57 5.53
CA SER A 353 4.46 -11.97 6.18
C SER A 353 5.31 -11.22 5.16
N ASN A 354 6.12 -10.29 5.63
CA ASN A 354 7.27 -9.79 4.88
C ASN A 354 8.35 -10.89 4.75
N PRO A 355 9.20 -10.82 3.71
CA PRO A 355 10.20 -11.85 3.43
C PRO A 355 11.34 -11.85 4.46
N PHE A 356 11.74 -13.04 4.87
CA PHE A 356 12.98 -13.31 5.59
C PHE A 356 14.07 -13.64 4.58
N TYR A 357 15.21 -12.97 4.64
CA TYR A 357 16.36 -13.30 3.77
C TYR A 357 17.31 -14.22 4.52
N VAL A 358 17.26 -15.50 4.20
CA VAL A 358 17.81 -16.59 5.01
C VAL A 358 19.15 -17.13 4.52
N ASN A 359 19.56 -16.77 3.30
CA ASN A 359 20.87 -17.11 2.71
C ASN A 359 21.37 -16.02 1.73
N SER A 360 21.07 -14.74 1.98
CA SER A 360 21.67 -13.66 1.18
C SER A 360 23.18 -13.67 1.42
N ASN A 361 23.98 -13.89 0.38
CA ASN A 361 25.40 -13.59 0.41
C ASN A 361 25.54 -12.10 0.76
N GLU A 362 26.14 -11.79 1.91
CA GLU A 362 26.49 -10.41 2.30
C GLU A 362 27.46 -9.78 1.29
#